data_AF-A0A942LJ13-F1
#
_entry.id   AF-A0A942LJ13-F1
#
_cell.length_a   1.000
_cell.length_b   1.000
_cell.length_c   1.000
_cell.angle_alpha   90.00
_cell.angle_beta   90.00
_cell.angle_gamma   90.00
#
_symmetry.space_group_name_H-M   'P 1'
#
loop_
_entity.id
_entity.type
_entity.pdbx_description
1 polymer ?
#
loop_
_entity_poly.entity_id
_entity_poly.type
_entity_poly.pdbx_seq_one_letter_code
_entity_poly.pdbx_strand_id
1 'polypeptide(L)'
;LLSAVPGLLSIAMVLLLVFYVFGVIATHLFGTHFPEWFGNLGRSLYTLFQVMTLESWSMGISRPVMEVVPHAWAFFIPFILFATFTMLNLFIAIIVNAMQTFSESEHQDTVQVVEQVGQSIEHQLHAEVQSLRQEIGELRTLLRQTAASPPDADHPR
;
A
#
# COMPACT_ATOMS: atom_id res chain seq x y z
N LEU A 1 -9.02 -2.55 4.12
CA LEU A 1 -9.57 -2.53 2.74
C LEU A 1 -10.15 -1.16 2.34
N LEU A 2 -11.00 -0.50 3.15
CA LEU A 2 -11.51 0.85 2.81
C LEU A 2 -10.46 1.98 2.94
N SER A 3 -9.45 1.82 3.80
CA SER A 3 -8.43 2.86 4.04
C SER A 3 -7.43 3.07 2.90
N ALA A 4 -7.32 2.12 1.96
CA ALA A 4 -6.42 2.20 0.80
C ALA A 4 -7.09 2.77 -0.48
N VAL A 5 -8.41 2.89 -0.45
CA VAL A 5 -9.23 3.40 -1.56
C VAL A 5 -8.86 4.84 -2.01
N PRO A 6 -8.43 5.79 -1.16
CA PRO A 6 -8.27 7.18 -1.58
C PRO A 6 -7.24 7.38 -2.72
N GLY A 7 -6.11 6.68 -2.67
CA GLY A 7 -5.07 6.78 -3.71
C GLY A 7 -5.48 6.14 -5.03
N LEU A 8 -6.11 4.96 -4.94
CA LEU A 8 -6.60 4.20 -6.11
C LEU A 8 -7.76 4.91 -6.82
N LEU A 9 -8.66 5.52 -6.04
CA LEU A 9 -9.80 6.29 -6.56
C LEU A 9 -9.34 7.50 -7.38
N SER A 10 -8.24 8.14 -6.97
CA SER A 10 -7.68 9.29 -7.68
C SER A 10 -7.22 8.92 -9.09
N ILE A 11 -6.50 7.80 -9.25
CA ILE A 11 -6.05 7.31 -10.56
C ILE A 11 -7.23 6.87 -11.41
N ALA A 12 -8.19 6.14 -10.82
CA ALA A 12 -9.40 5.72 -11.52
C ALA A 12 -10.23 6.93 -12.02
N MET A 13 -10.32 8.00 -11.23
CA MET A 13 -11.00 9.23 -11.61
C MET A 13 -10.28 9.94 -12.76
N VAL A 14 -8.95 9.98 -12.75
CA VAL A 14 -8.16 10.51 -13.88
C VAL A 14 -8.38 9.68 -15.14
N LEU A 15 -8.37 8.34 -15.04
CA LEU A 15 -8.65 7.46 -16.18
C LEU A 15 -10.05 7.72 -16.77
N LEU A 16 -11.07 7.83 -15.92
CA LEU A 16 -12.44 8.14 -16.34
C LEU A 16 -12.55 9.52 -17.00
N LEU A 17 -11.86 10.53 -16.47
CA LEU A 17 -11.82 11.86 -17.05
C LEU A 17 -11.19 11.84 -18.45
N VAL A 18 -10.05 11.16 -18.60
CA VAL A 18 -9.38 10.99 -19.90
C VAL A 18 -10.30 10.26 -20.87
N PHE A 19 -10.95 9.17 -20.44
CA PHE A 19 -11.93 8.45 -21.26
C PHE A 19 -13.08 9.34 -21.73
N TYR A 20 -13.63 10.14 -20.83
CA TYR A 20 -14.74 11.05 -21.15
C TYR A 20 -14.33 12.12 -22.16
N VAL A 21 -13.20 12.79 -21.93
CA VAL A 21 -12.68 13.85 -22.82
C VAL A 21 -12.40 13.29 -24.21
N PHE A 22 -11.66 12.16 -24.29
CA PHE A 22 -11.39 11.52 -25.58
C PHE A 22 -12.65 10.97 -26.23
N GLY A 23 -13.62 10.48 -25.45
CA GLY A 23 -14.92 10.03 -25.93
C GLY A 23 -15.68 11.13 -26.65
N VAL A 24 -15.81 12.30 -26.02
CA VAL A 24 -16.48 13.46 -26.62
C VAL A 24 -15.74 13.93 -27.88
N ILE A 25 -14.41 14.01 -27.83
CA ILE A 25 -13.60 14.40 -29.00
C ILE A 25 -13.80 13.40 -30.14
N ALA A 26 -13.76 12.09 -29.87
CA ALA A 26 -13.95 11.06 -30.88
C ALA A 26 -15.35 11.10 -31.51
N THR A 27 -16.39 11.31 -30.70
CA THR A 27 -17.77 11.49 -31.20
C THR A 27 -17.83 12.67 -32.17
N HIS A 28 -17.19 13.79 -31.84
CA HIS A 28 -17.22 14.99 -32.66
C HIS A 28 -16.32 14.90 -33.92
N LEU A 29 -15.15 14.26 -33.82
CA LEU A 29 -14.21 14.14 -34.94
C LEU A 29 -14.63 13.07 -35.95
N PHE A 30 -15.12 11.92 -35.47
CA PHE A 30 -15.30 10.72 -36.31
C PHE A 30 -16.75 10.28 -36.44
N GLY A 31 -17.67 10.78 -35.60
CA GLY A 31 -19.05 10.28 -35.52
C GLY A 31 -19.89 10.45 -36.78
N THR A 32 -19.60 11.46 -37.61
CA THR A 32 -20.27 11.66 -38.90
C THR A 32 -19.89 10.63 -39.95
N HIS A 33 -18.61 10.24 -40.00
CA HIS A 33 -18.10 9.29 -40.99
C HIS A 33 -18.16 7.84 -40.51
N PHE A 34 -18.07 7.61 -39.20
CA PHE A 34 -18.03 6.29 -38.58
C PHE A 34 -19.09 6.18 -37.46
N PRO A 35 -20.38 6.24 -37.79
CA PRO A 35 -21.46 6.28 -36.79
C PRO A 35 -21.57 4.99 -35.97
N GLU A 36 -21.09 3.85 -36.49
CA GLU A 36 -21.07 2.58 -35.76
C GLU A 36 -20.12 2.59 -34.57
N TRP A 37 -18.96 3.24 -34.71
CA TRP A 37 -17.93 3.33 -33.68
C TRP A 37 -18.03 4.62 -32.87
N PHE A 38 -18.35 5.74 -33.51
CA PHE A 38 -18.26 7.06 -32.89
C PHE A 38 -19.54 7.89 -33.00
N GLY A 39 -20.67 7.32 -33.43
CA GLY A 39 -21.90 8.09 -33.69
C GLY A 39 -22.57 8.70 -32.45
N ASN A 40 -22.23 8.23 -31.25
CA ASN A 40 -22.62 8.84 -29.99
C ASN A 40 -21.57 8.56 -28.92
N LEU A 41 -21.66 9.25 -27.78
CA LEU A 41 -20.70 9.13 -26.70
C LEU A 41 -20.54 7.69 -26.19
N GLY A 42 -21.62 6.93 -26.04
CA GLY A 42 -21.56 5.55 -25.56
C GLY A 42 -20.80 4.63 -26.51
N ARG A 43 -21.04 4.76 -27.82
CA ARG A 43 -20.29 4.03 -28.86
C ARG A 43 -18.82 4.43 -28.86
N SER A 44 -18.53 5.73 -28.79
CA SER A 44 -17.15 6.23 -28.71
C SER A 44 -16.42 5.67 -27.49
N LEU A 45 -17.06 5.66 -26.31
CA LEU A 45 -16.46 5.10 -25.09
C LEU A 45 -16.21 3.59 -25.23
N TYR A 46 -17.13 2.84 -25.84
CA TYR A 46 -16.95 1.41 -26.10
C TYR A 46 -15.78 1.15 -27.07
N THR A 47 -15.71 1.87 -28.19
CA THR A 47 -14.60 1.74 -29.14
C THR A 47 -13.27 2.18 -28.51
N LEU A 48 -13.25 3.25 -27.71
CA LEU A 48 -12.05 3.68 -27.01
C LEU A 48 -11.61 2.67 -25.95
N PHE A 49 -12.55 1.95 -25.31
CA PHE A 49 -12.21 0.83 -24.44
C PHE A 49 -11.54 -0.31 -25.21
N GLN A 50 -12.07 -0.69 -26.39
CA GLN A 50 -11.44 -1.66 -27.29
C GLN A 50 -10.04 -1.22 -27.75
N VAL A 51 -9.88 0.07 -28.08
CA VAL A 51 -8.58 0.63 -28.46
C VAL A 51 -7.61 0.61 -27.28
N MET A 52 -8.06 0.90 -26.06
CA MET A 52 -7.23 0.83 -24.85
C MET A 52 -6.71 -0.58 -24.58
N THR A 53 -7.49 -1.63 -24.86
CA THR A 53 -7.06 -3.03 -24.72
C THR A 53 -6.15 -3.49 -25.88
N LEU A 54 -5.85 -2.60 -26.82
CA LEU A 54 -5.07 -2.86 -28.04
C LEU A 54 -5.72 -3.92 -28.95
N GLU A 55 -7.00 -4.21 -28.76
CA GLU A 55 -7.73 -5.18 -29.57
C GLU A 55 -8.09 -4.54 -30.91
N SER A 56 -7.54 -5.08 -32.00
CA SER A 56 -7.79 -4.62 -33.38
C SER A 56 -7.69 -3.10 -33.60
N TRP A 57 -6.97 -2.38 -32.75
CA TRP A 57 -7.02 -0.91 -32.71
C TRP A 57 -6.51 -0.24 -33.99
N SER A 58 -5.53 -0.85 -34.67
CA SER A 58 -4.97 -0.31 -35.92
C SER A 58 -5.74 -0.80 -37.13
N MET A 59 -5.76 -2.12 -37.38
CA MET A 59 -6.40 -2.69 -38.58
C MET A 59 -7.93 -2.57 -38.57
N GLY A 60 -8.55 -2.69 -37.40
CA GLY A 60 -10.01 -2.66 -37.25
C GLY A 60 -10.60 -1.26 -37.08
N ILE A 61 -9.85 -0.32 -36.50
CA ILE A 61 -10.35 1.03 -36.18
C ILE A 61 -9.50 2.13 -36.85
N SER A 62 -8.23 2.32 -36.46
CA SER A 62 -7.49 3.53 -36.84
C SER A 62 -7.18 3.63 -38.34
N ARG A 63 -6.87 2.52 -39.01
CA ARG A 63 -6.57 2.50 -40.45
C ARG A 63 -7.79 2.85 -41.30
N PRO A 64 -8.96 2.20 -41.12
CA PRO A 64 -10.20 2.65 -41.75
C PRO A 64 -10.50 4.13 -41.50
N VAL A 65 -10.31 4.61 -40.26
CA VAL A 65 -10.50 6.03 -39.94
C VAL A 65 -9.52 6.93 -40.70
N MET A 66 -8.26 6.50 -40.88
CA MET A 66 -7.24 7.24 -41.62
C MET A 66 -7.50 7.35 -43.13
N GLU A 67 -8.33 6.47 -43.71
CA GLU A 67 -8.74 6.59 -45.11
C GLU A 67 -9.60 7.85 -45.35
N VAL A 68 -10.33 8.30 -44.32
CA VAL A 68 -11.16 9.51 -44.37
C VAL A 68 -10.48 10.70 -43.67
N VAL A 69 -9.78 10.44 -42.56
CA VAL A 69 -9.10 11.44 -41.74
C VAL A 69 -7.61 11.07 -41.61
N PRO A 70 -6.75 11.45 -42.57
CA PRO A 70 -5.35 10.99 -42.64
C PRO A 70 -4.51 11.22 -41.38
N HIS A 71 -4.87 12.23 -40.58
CA HIS A 71 -4.17 12.59 -39.34
C HIS A 71 -4.76 11.92 -38.08
N ALA A 72 -5.69 10.97 -38.20
CA ALA A 72 -6.33 10.33 -37.05
C ALA A 72 -5.35 9.57 -36.14
N TRP A 73 -4.18 9.16 -36.65
CA TRP A 73 -3.11 8.60 -35.82
C TRP A 73 -2.68 9.54 -34.68
N ALA A 74 -2.74 10.86 -34.89
CA ALA A 74 -2.39 11.86 -33.88
C ALA A 74 -3.43 11.94 -32.73
N PHE A 75 -4.60 11.33 -32.92
CA PHE A 75 -5.59 11.13 -31.86
C PHE A 75 -5.39 9.77 -31.17
N PHE A 76 -5.31 8.69 -31.95
CA PHE A 76 -5.27 7.33 -31.40
C PHE A 76 -3.97 7.00 -30.69
N ILE A 77 -2.80 7.43 -31.21
CA ILE A 77 -1.51 7.10 -30.59
C ILE A 77 -1.37 7.75 -29.20
N PRO A 78 -1.61 9.08 -29.02
CA PRO A 78 -1.60 9.67 -27.68
C PRO A 78 -2.64 9.05 -26.75
N PHE A 79 -3.86 8.80 -27.24
CA PHE A 79 -4.89 8.12 -26.45
C PHE A 79 -4.39 6.78 -25.90
N ILE A 80 -3.82 5.94 -26.75
CA ILE A 80 -3.28 4.63 -26.37
C ILE A 80 -2.18 4.81 -25.31
N LEU A 81 -1.23 5.71 -25.52
CA LEU A 81 -0.14 5.93 -24.56
C LEU A 81 -0.67 6.36 -23.18
N PHE A 82 -1.58 7.34 -23.13
CA PHE A 82 -2.15 7.80 -21.87
C PHE A 82 -3.03 6.73 -21.20
N ALA A 83 -3.92 6.08 -21.96
CA ALA A 83 -4.85 5.10 -21.42
C ALA A 83 -4.12 3.85 -20.92
N THR A 84 -3.20 3.28 -21.71
CA THR A 84 -2.44 2.09 -21.32
C THR A 84 -1.50 2.37 -20.15
N PHE A 85 -0.81 3.52 -20.13
CA PHE A 85 0.03 3.92 -19.01
C PHE A 85 -0.78 4.10 -17.72
N THR A 86 -1.91 4.81 -17.80
CA THR A 86 -2.78 5.03 -16.64
C THR A 86 -3.39 3.71 -16.14
N MET A 87 -3.84 2.85 -17.05
CA MET A 87 -4.39 1.53 -16.72
C MET A 87 -3.35 0.62 -16.07
N LEU A 88 -2.12 0.60 -16.60
CA LEU A 88 -1.00 -0.15 -16.02
C LEU A 88 -0.64 0.39 -14.63
N ASN A 89 -0.57 1.71 -14.45
CA ASN A 89 -0.32 2.32 -13.14
C ASN A 89 -1.42 1.99 -12.13
N LEU A 90 -2.69 1.98 -12.56
CA LEU A 90 -3.81 1.56 -11.72
C LEU A 90 -3.64 0.10 -11.30
N PHE A 91 -3.28 -0.78 -12.24
CA PHE A 91 -3.08 -2.20 -11.95
C PHE A 91 -1.92 -2.44 -10.98
N ILE A 92 -0.77 -1.78 -11.20
CA ILE A 92 0.37 -1.82 -10.27
C ILE A 92 -0.06 -1.31 -8.89
N ALA A 93 -0.78 -0.20 -8.81
CA ALA A 93 -1.25 0.35 -7.55
C ALA A 93 -2.16 -0.64 -6.80
N ILE A 94 -3.06 -1.33 -7.51
CA ILE A 94 -3.94 -2.36 -6.92
C ILE A 94 -3.10 -3.53 -6.37
N ILE A 95 -2.14 -4.02 -7.16
CA ILE A 95 -1.27 -5.14 -6.75
C ILE A 95 -0.40 -4.76 -5.56
N VAL A 96 0.25 -3.59 -5.59
CA VAL A 96 1.11 -3.12 -4.50
C VAL A 96 0.29 -2.97 -3.22
N ASN A 97 -0.89 -2.38 -3.30
CA ASN A 97 -1.78 -2.25 -2.15
C ASN A 97 -2.23 -3.62 -1.60
N ALA A 98 -2.53 -4.57 -2.49
CA ALA A 98 -2.87 -5.93 -2.08
C ALA A 98 -1.70 -6.59 -1.34
N MET A 99 -0.49 -6.53 -1.89
CA MET A 99 0.72 -7.09 -1.29
C MET A 99 1.09 -6.42 0.05
N GLN A 100 0.93 -5.10 0.14
CA GLN A 100 1.15 -4.35 1.39
C GLN A 100 0.16 -4.77 2.48
N THR A 101 -1.11 -5.00 2.13
CA THR A 101 -2.11 -5.47 3.10
C THR A 101 -1.73 -6.82 3.71
N PHE A 102 -1.16 -7.74 2.92
CA PHE A 102 -0.68 -9.03 3.43
C PHE A 102 0.59 -8.89 4.30
N SER A 103 1.52 -8.01 3.92
CA SER A 103 2.77 -7.81 4.66
C SER A 103 2.57 -7.01 5.95
N GLU A 104 1.65 -6.03 5.98
CA GLU A 104 1.34 -5.25 7.17
C GLU A 104 0.76 -6.12 8.29
N SER A 105 -0.07 -7.12 7.97
CA SER A 105 -0.55 -8.07 8.98
C SER A 105 0.59 -8.86 9.62
N GLU A 106 1.55 -9.36 8.84
CA GLU A 106 2.70 -10.09 9.39
C GLU A 106 3.65 -9.18 10.17
N HIS A 107 3.82 -7.93 9.71
CA HIS A 107 4.70 -6.98 10.37
C HIS A 107 4.11 -6.49 11.70
N GLN A 108 2.80 -6.23 11.77
CA GLN A 108 2.13 -5.86 13.01
C GLN A 108 2.18 -6.99 14.05
N ASP A 109 1.97 -8.23 13.63
CA ASP A 109 2.08 -9.39 14.52
C ASP A 109 3.52 -9.55 15.06
N THR A 110 4.53 -9.37 14.20
CA THR A 110 5.94 -9.48 14.61
C THR A 110 6.34 -8.36 15.57
N VAL A 111 5.93 -7.11 15.31
CA VAL A 111 6.24 -5.96 16.17
C VAL A 111 5.55 -6.12 17.54
N GLN A 112 4.28 -6.55 17.57
CA GLN A 112 3.60 -6.81 18.84
C GLN A 112 4.27 -7.89 19.67
N VAL A 113 4.73 -8.98 19.05
CA VAL A 113 5.43 -10.05 19.77
C VAL A 113 6.75 -9.54 20.35
N VAL A 114 7.54 -8.79 19.58
CA VAL A 114 8.81 -8.23 20.05
C VAL A 114 8.58 -7.24 21.21
N GLU A 115 7.56 -6.39 21.11
CA GLU A 115 7.25 -5.42 22.15
C GLU A 115 6.71 -6.08 23.43
N GLN A 116 5.87 -7.12 23.30
CA GLN A 116 5.44 -7.94 24.45
C GLN A 116 6.62 -8.67 25.12
N VAL A 117 7.54 -9.23 24.33
CA VAL A 117 8.73 -9.88 24.87
C VAL A 117 9.60 -8.85 25.59
N GLY A 118 9.82 -7.67 25.00
CA GLY A 118 10.57 -6.58 25.62
C GLY A 118 9.99 -6.14 26.97
N GLN A 119 8.68 -5.88 27.01
CA GLN A 119 7.98 -5.50 28.24
C GLN A 119 8.01 -6.60 29.30
N SER A 120 7.87 -7.87 28.91
CA SER A 120 7.93 -8.99 29.86
C SER A 120 9.32 -9.16 30.47
N ILE A 121 10.38 -8.99 29.67
CA ILE A 121 11.77 -9.03 30.16
C ILE A 121 12.03 -7.88 31.12
N GLU A 122 11.59 -6.66 30.80
CA GLU A 122 11.78 -5.49 31.66
C GLU A 122 11.08 -5.68 33.01
N HIS A 123 9.85 -6.20 33.00
CA HIS A 123 9.10 -6.52 34.22
C HIS A 123 9.80 -7.59 35.07
N GLN A 124 10.32 -8.66 34.45
CA GLN A 124 11.06 -9.71 35.15
C GLN A 124 12.36 -9.18 35.76
N LEU A 125 13.11 -8.38 35.00
CA LEU A 125 14.35 -7.77 35.46
C LEU A 125 14.11 -6.85 36.67
N HIS A 126 13.06 -6.03 36.62
CA HIS A 126 12.68 -5.16 37.74
C HIS A 126 12.31 -5.96 39.00
N ALA A 127 11.57 -7.05 38.85
CA ALA A 127 11.22 -7.93 39.97
C ALA A 127 12.48 -8.58 40.59
N GLU A 128 13.40 -9.06 39.75
CA GLU A 128 14.63 -9.71 40.19
C GLU A 128 15.59 -8.70 40.89
N VAL A 129 15.72 -7.49 40.35
CA VAL A 129 16.49 -6.40 41.00
C VAL A 129 15.90 -6.03 42.37
N GLN A 130 14.57 -6.02 42.52
CA GLN A 130 13.94 -5.77 43.81
C GLN A 130 14.22 -6.91 44.81
N SER A 131 14.14 -8.17 44.37
CA SER A 131 14.49 -9.34 45.19
C SER A 131 15.93 -9.28 45.68
N LEU A 132 16.88 -9.01 44.78
CA LEU A 132 18.30 -8.91 45.13
C LEU A 132 18.57 -7.77 46.13
N ARG A 133 17.90 -6.62 45.97
CA ARG A 133 18.01 -5.51 46.95
C ARG A 133 17.48 -5.91 48.32
N GLN A 134 16.41 -6.69 48.37
CA GLN A 134 15.83 -7.18 49.62
C GLN A 134 16.78 -8.17 50.31
N GLU A 135 17.31 -9.16 49.57
CA GLU A 135 18.30 -10.12 50.08
C GLU A 135 19.57 -9.42 50.60
N ILE A 136 20.12 -8.44 49.88
CA ILE A 136 21.28 -7.65 50.33
C ILE A 136 20.95 -6.89 51.63
N GLY A 137 19.73 -6.36 51.76
CA GLY A 137 19.24 -5.69 52.96
C GLY A 137 19.23 -6.63 54.17
N GLU A 138 18.65 -7.82 54.01
CA GLU A 138 18.59 -8.86 55.04
C GLU A 138 20.00 -9.33 55.45
N LEU A 139 20.87 -9.59 54.48
CA LEU A 139 22.26 -10.02 54.73
C LEU A 139 23.05 -8.95 55.50
N ARG A 140 22.86 -7.67 55.16
CA ARG A 140 23.47 -6.55 55.91
C ARG A 140 22.97 -6.48 57.36
N THR A 141 21.68 -6.73 57.59
CA THR A 141 21.15 -6.75 58.96
C THR A 141 21.69 -7.90 59.78
N LEU A 142 21.79 -9.10 59.20
CA LEU A 142 22.40 -10.27 59.84
C LEU A 142 23.87 -10.02 60.19
N LEU A 143 24.67 -9.50 59.25
CA LEU A 143 26.08 -9.18 59.51
C LEU A 143 26.25 -8.12 60.60
N ARG A 144 25.37 -7.11 60.66
CA ARG A 144 25.38 -6.12 61.75
C ARG A 144 25.03 -6.72 63.09
N GLN A 145 24.09 -7.66 63.15
CA GLN A 145 23.76 -8.38 64.39
C GLN A 145 24.93 -9.25 64.85
N THR A 146 25.57 -9.98 63.93
CA THR A 146 26.76 -10.78 64.23
C THR A 146 27.95 -9.90 64.66
N ALA A 147 28.13 -8.72 64.05
CA ALA A 147 29.19 -7.77 64.42
C ALA A 147 28.89 -6.97 65.70
N ALA A 148 27.62 -6.85 66.10
CA ALA A 148 27.19 -6.19 67.33
C ALA A 148 27.16 -7.16 68.54
N SER A 149 27.21 -8.46 68.32
CA SER A 149 27.63 -9.41 69.36
C SER A 149 29.11 -9.15 69.66
N PRO A 150 29.49 -8.80 70.91
CA PRO A 150 30.89 -8.65 71.26
C PRO A 150 31.61 -9.98 71.02
N PRO A 151 32.93 -9.96 70.69
CA PRO A 151 33.72 -11.18 70.83
C PRO A 151 33.56 -11.63 72.27
N ASP A 152 33.20 -12.90 72.45
CA ASP A 152 33.06 -13.54 73.75
C ASP A 152 34.41 -13.40 74.47
N ALA A 153 34.52 -12.30 75.23
CA ALA A 153 35.67 -11.96 76.02
C ALA A 153 35.45 -12.59 77.38
N ASP A 154 35.54 -13.92 77.43
CA ASP A 154 36.09 -14.60 78.61
C ASP A 154 36.55 -16.04 78.25
N HIS A 155 37.86 -16.19 78.05
CA HIS A 155 38.56 -17.41 78.46
C HIS A 155 39.02 -17.16 79.91
N PRO A 156 38.79 -18.07 80.88
CA PRO A 156 39.85 -19.04 81.16
C PRO A 156 39.46 -20.37 81.85
N ARG A 157 40.43 -21.30 81.77
CA ARG A 157 40.63 -22.61 82.45
C ARG A 157 40.07 -23.87 81.79
#